data_AF-A0A232F0G4-F1
#
_entry.id   AF-A0A232F0G4-F1
#
_cell.length_a   1.000
_cell.length_b   1.000
_cell.length_c   1.000
_cell.angle_alpha   90.00
_cell.angle_beta   90.00
_cell.angle_gamma   90.00
#
_symmetry.space_group_name_H-M   'P 1'
#
loop_
_entity.id
_entity.type
_entity.pdbx_description
1 polymer ?
#
loop_
_entity_poly.entity_id
_entity_poly.type
_entity_poly.pdbx_seq_one_letter_code
_entity_poly.pdbx_strand_id
1 'polypeptide(L)'
;METQRKIAEPLLTIPKPKPQFLQQQPQLQTKISNGTGKSKYTELLQVIGEVGQHIRPSYAGHRGSAEKIRQGIIKARALVRECLIETERSSRQ
;
A
#
# COMPACT_ATOMS: atom_id res chain seq x y z
N MET A 1 12.34 -31.35 63.64
CA MET A 1 11.50 -30.23 63.19
C MET A 1 12.04 -29.78 61.84
N GLU A 2 11.13 -29.46 60.93
CA GLU A 2 11.35 -28.81 59.63
C GLU A 2 11.99 -29.59 58.48
N THR A 3 11.09 -30.27 57.79
CA THR A 3 11.04 -30.57 56.37
C THR A 3 11.42 -29.36 55.50
N GLN A 4 12.47 -29.47 54.68
CA GLN A 4 12.74 -28.53 53.59
C GLN A 4 12.73 -29.29 52.26
N ARG A 5 11.54 -29.36 51.65
CA ARG A 5 11.37 -29.78 50.26
C ARG A 5 11.88 -28.66 49.36
N LYS A 6 13.12 -28.75 48.89
CA LYS A 6 13.63 -27.84 47.86
C LYS A 6 13.03 -28.27 46.53
N ILE A 7 12.03 -27.51 46.14
CA ILE A 7 11.24 -27.60 44.92
C ILE A 7 12.22 -27.46 43.76
N ALA A 8 12.42 -28.54 42.99
CA ALA A 8 13.12 -28.46 41.73
C ALA A 8 12.20 -27.72 40.75
N GLU A 9 12.59 -26.53 40.29
CA GLU A 9 11.94 -25.88 39.16
C GLU A 9 12.07 -26.78 37.92
N PRO A 10 10.97 -27.22 37.29
CA PRO A 10 11.08 -27.78 35.97
C PRO A 10 11.37 -26.61 35.03
N LEU A 11 12.60 -26.57 34.53
CA LEU A 11 12.99 -25.70 33.42
C LEU A 11 12.03 -25.95 32.26
N LEU A 12 11.05 -25.07 32.09
CA LEU A 12 10.19 -25.07 30.92
C LEU A 12 11.06 -24.61 29.75
N THR A 13 11.71 -25.58 29.10
CA THR A 13 12.46 -25.36 27.86
C THR A 13 11.48 -24.91 26.79
N ILE A 14 11.32 -23.60 26.63
CA ILE A 14 10.57 -23.02 25.53
C ILE A 14 11.30 -23.45 24.24
N PRO A 15 10.66 -24.21 23.34
CA PRO A 15 11.25 -24.53 22.06
C PRO A 15 11.50 -23.21 21.32
N LYS A 16 12.76 -22.89 21.03
CA LYS A 16 13.07 -21.83 20.05
C LYS A 16 12.34 -22.17 18.76
N PRO A 17 11.44 -21.31 18.25
CA PRO A 17 10.90 -21.53 16.91
C PRO A 17 12.06 -21.43 15.93
N LYS A 18 12.41 -22.57 15.33
CA LYS A 18 13.22 -22.61 14.11
C LYS A 18 12.43 -21.80 13.07
N PRO A 19 13.02 -20.79 12.41
CA PRO A 19 12.35 -20.09 11.32
C PRO A 19 12.34 -21.05 10.12
N GLN A 20 11.30 -21.88 10.01
CA GLN A 20 11.03 -22.66 8.81
C GLN A 20 9.92 -21.98 8.02
N PHE A 21 10.39 -21.22 7.03
CA PHE A 21 9.76 -21.01 5.73
C PHE A 21 8.31 -20.53 5.75
N LEU A 22 8.12 -19.20 5.64
CA LEU A 22 6.97 -18.70 4.90
C LEU A 22 7.36 -17.52 4.02
N GLN A 23 7.35 -17.82 2.72
CA GLN A 23 6.93 -16.92 1.67
C GLN A 23 7.93 -15.81 1.30
N GLN A 24 8.76 -16.13 0.30
CA GLN A 24 8.91 -15.21 -0.82
C GLN A 24 7.50 -14.75 -1.19
N GLN A 25 7.10 -13.55 -0.78
CA GLN A 25 5.96 -12.92 -1.40
C GLN A 25 6.32 -12.82 -2.88
N PRO A 26 5.52 -13.37 -3.80
CA PRO A 26 5.48 -12.77 -5.11
C PRO A 26 5.06 -11.33 -4.83
N GLN A 27 5.98 -10.39 -5.04
CA GLN A 27 5.59 -8.99 -5.21
C GLN A 27 4.51 -9.06 -6.29
N LEU A 28 3.23 -8.93 -5.89
CA LEU A 28 2.14 -8.65 -6.81
C LEU A 28 2.37 -7.24 -7.31
N GLN A 29 3.44 -7.07 -8.07
CA GLN A 29 3.65 -5.91 -8.89
C GLN A 29 2.66 -6.11 -10.03
N THR A 30 1.43 -5.67 -9.81
CA THR A 30 0.46 -5.41 -10.86
C THR A 30 1.09 -4.39 -11.78
N LYS A 31 1.91 -4.89 -12.72
CA LYS A 31 2.37 -4.16 -13.89
C LYS A 31 1.10 -3.96 -14.71
N ILE A 32 0.41 -2.85 -14.48
CA ILE A 32 -0.70 -2.44 -15.33
C ILE A 32 -0.04 -2.12 -16.67
N SER A 33 -0.10 -3.08 -17.58
CA SER A 33 0.50 -2.98 -18.91
C SER A 33 0.05 -1.68 -19.55
N ASN A 34 1.02 -0.84 -19.93
CA ASN A 34 0.83 0.37 -20.72
C ASN A 34 0.43 0.01 -22.16
N GLY A 35 -0.70 -0.68 -22.33
CA GLY A 35 -1.36 -0.85 -23.61
C GLY A 35 -1.72 0.53 -24.18
N THR A 36 -1.52 0.67 -25.48
CA THR A 36 -1.54 1.85 -26.33
C THR A 36 -2.91 2.55 -26.46
N GLY A 37 -3.58 2.78 -25.35
CA GLY A 37 -4.89 3.43 -25.24
C GLY A 37 -5.34 3.51 -23.79
N LYS A 38 -4.57 4.19 -22.94
CA LYS A 38 -4.95 4.35 -21.53
C LYS A 38 -6.20 5.23 -21.45
N SER A 39 -7.35 4.61 -21.15
CA SER A 39 -8.59 5.35 -20.83
C SER A 39 -8.32 6.38 -19.74
N LYS A 40 -8.95 7.55 -19.81
CA LYS A 40 -8.75 8.63 -18.83
C LYS A 40 -8.96 8.13 -17.39
N TYR A 41 -9.90 7.20 -17.21
CA TYR A 41 -10.18 6.55 -15.94
C TYR A 41 -8.99 5.75 -15.36
N THR A 42 -8.29 4.99 -16.20
CA THR A 42 -7.12 4.21 -15.77
C THR A 42 -5.98 5.13 -15.33
N GLU A 43 -5.78 6.25 -16.04
CA GLU A 43 -4.82 7.26 -15.62
C GLU A 43 -5.22 7.91 -14.28
N LEU A 44 -6.51 8.21 -14.09
CA LEU A 44 -7.02 8.74 -12.83
C LEU A 44 -6.79 7.79 -11.66
N LEU A 45 -7.07 6.49 -11.83
CA LEU A 45 -6.80 5.48 -10.80
C LEU A 45 -5.32 5.43 -10.43
N GLN A 46 -4.42 5.52 -11.42
CA GLN A 46 -2.98 5.54 -11.18
C GLN A 46 -2.58 6.75 -10.33
N VAL A 47 -3.06 7.96 -10.67
CA VAL A 47 -2.76 9.19 -9.93
C VAL A 47 -3.28 9.10 -8.49
N ILE A 48 -4.47 8.55 -8.27
CA ILE A 48 -5.02 8.35 -6.91
C ILE A 48 -4.13 7.38 -6.12
N GLY A 49 -3.69 6.28 -6.74
CA GLY A 49 -2.77 5.33 -6.12
C GLY A 49 -1.44 6.00 -5.69
N GLU A 50 -0.86 6.82 -6.57
CA GLU A 50 0.38 7.57 -6.30
C GLU A 50 0.22 8.56 -5.15
N VAL A 51 -0.90 9.29 -5.08
CA VAL A 51 -1.21 10.19 -3.95
C VAL A 51 -1.25 9.41 -2.64
N GLY A 52 -1.89 8.24 -2.63
CA GLY A 52 -1.99 7.37 -1.46
C GLY A 52 -0.63 6.94 -0.89
N GLN A 53 0.37 6.69 -1.75
CA GLN A 53 1.72 6.30 -1.33
C GLN A 53 2.43 7.40 -0.53
N HIS A 54 2.11 8.67 -0.77
CA HIS A 54 2.77 9.79 -0.13
C HIS A 54 2.13 10.21 1.21
N ILE A 55 0.95 9.71 1.55
CA ILE A 55 0.22 10.09 2.77
C ILE A 55 1.03 9.75 4.02
N ARG A 56 1.44 8.49 4.21
CA ARG A 56 2.23 8.07 5.39
C ARG A 56 3.57 8.81 5.49
N PRO A 57 4.40 8.91 4.43
CA PRO A 57 5.62 9.71 4.46
C PRO A 57 5.40 11.20 4.77
N SER A 58 4.27 11.78 4.33
CA SER A 58 3.93 13.17 4.64
C SER A 58 3.71 13.40 6.13
N TYR A 59 3.07 12.44 6.82
CA TYR A 59 2.93 12.51 8.29
C TYR A 59 4.25 12.25 9.03
N ALA A 60 5.15 11.45 8.44
CA ALA A 60 6.50 11.24 8.97
C ALA A 60 7.46 12.44 8.75
N GLY A 61 6.97 13.55 8.19
CA GLY A 61 7.77 14.76 7.97
C GLY A 61 8.70 14.69 6.76
N HIS A 62 8.47 13.75 5.82
CA HIS A 62 9.29 13.64 4.62
C HIS A 62 9.12 14.87 3.73
N ARG A 63 10.22 15.60 3.52
CA ARG A 63 10.25 16.80 2.69
C ARG A 63 9.88 16.40 1.25
N GLY A 64 8.87 17.08 0.69
CA GLY A 64 8.37 16.83 -0.68
C GLY A 64 7.15 15.92 -0.80
N SER A 65 6.82 15.09 0.21
CA SER A 65 5.61 14.23 0.14
C SER A 65 4.33 15.05 0.14
N ALA A 66 4.27 16.11 0.95
CA ALA A 66 3.14 17.04 0.96
C ALA A 66 2.95 17.74 -0.40
N GLU A 67 4.05 18.07 -1.10
CA GLU A 67 3.97 18.65 -2.44
C GLU A 67 3.44 17.65 -3.46
N LYS A 68 3.92 16.41 -3.42
CA LYS A 68 3.42 15.34 -4.29
C LYS A 68 1.93 15.08 -4.10
N ILE A 69 1.44 15.10 -2.86
CA ILE A 69 0.01 15.01 -2.56
C ILE A 69 -0.75 16.19 -3.19
N ARG A 70 -0.29 17.44 -2.99
CA ARG A 70 -0.93 18.63 -3.59
C ARG A 70 -0.97 18.56 -5.12
N GLN A 71 0.16 18.26 -5.75
CA GLN A 71 0.27 18.15 -7.21
C GLN A 71 -0.62 17.02 -7.75
N GLY A 72 -0.62 15.85 -7.09
CA GLY A 72 -1.45 14.72 -7.47
C GLY A 72 -2.95 15.04 -7.37
N ILE A 73 -3.38 15.76 -6.33
CA ILE A 73 -4.77 16.22 -6.19
C ILE A 73 -5.16 17.17 -7.34
N ILE A 74 -4.30 18.14 -7.69
CA ILE A 74 -4.56 19.06 -8.81
C ILE A 74 -4.68 18.29 -10.13
N LYS A 75 -3.74 17.36 -10.39
CA LYS A 75 -3.78 16.49 -11.59
C LYS A 75 -5.04 15.64 -11.63
N ALA A 76 -5.40 14.99 -10.53
CA ALA A 76 -6.60 14.16 -10.44
C ALA A 76 -7.87 14.98 -10.72
N ARG A 77 -7.97 16.21 -10.20
CA ARG A 77 -9.11 17.10 -10.47
C ARG A 77 -9.26 17.45 -11.96
N ALA A 78 -8.15 17.69 -12.66
CA ALA A 78 -8.18 17.92 -14.10
C ALA A 78 -8.64 16.65 -14.85
N LEU A 79 -8.05 15.50 -14.53
CA LEU A 79 -8.40 14.21 -15.14
C LEU A 79 -9.86 13.82 -14.92
N VAL A 80 -10.44 14.10 -13.75
CA VAL A 80 -11.87 13.82 -13.49
C VAL A 80 -12.76 14.56 -14.49
N ARG A 81 -12.47 15.82 -14.80
CA ARG A 81 -13.25 16.58 -15.80
C ARG A 81 -13.20 15.91 -17.17
N GLU A 82 -12.02 15.44 -17.55
CA GLU A 82 -11.82 14.75 -18.82
C GLU A 82 -12.49 13.37 -18.84
N CYS A 83 -12.45 12.61 -17.74
CA CYS A 83 -13.14 11.33 -17.60
C CYS A 83 -14.66 11.48 -17.76
N LEU A 84 -15.24 12.54 -17.19
CA LEU A 84 -16.67 12.82 -17.33
C LEU A 84 -17.04 13.09 -18.79
N ILE A 85 -16.24 13.89 -19.50
CA ILE A 85 -16.45 14.17 -20.93
C ILE A 85 -16.29 12.91 -21.78
N GLU A 86 -15.26 12.10 -21.51
CA GLU A 86 -15.03 10.82 -22.19
C GLU A 86 -16.24 9.89 -22.01
N THR A 87 -16.76 9.79 -20.79
CA THR A 87 -17.94 8.96 -20.47
C THR A 87 -19.19 9.47 -21.17
N GLU A 88 -19.42 10.80 -21.17
CA GLU A 88 -20.58 11.38 -21.86
C GLU A 88 -20.53 11.10 -23.36
N ARG A 89 -19.36 11.23 -23.99
CA ARG A 89 -19.18 10.93 -25.42
C ARG A 89 -19.40 9.45 -25.73
N SER A 90 -18.83 8.55 -24.92
CA SER A 90 -19.03 7.11 -25.07
C SER A 90 -20.47 6.68 -24.86
N SER A 91 -21.26 7.40 -24.05
CA SER A 91 -22.69 7.10 -23.85
C SER A 91 -23.60 7.55 -25.00
N ARG A 92 -23.12 8.45 -25.87
CA ARG A 92 -23.86 8.97 -27.04
C ARG A 92 -23.58 8.20 -28.34
N GLN A 93 -22.54 7.37 -28.35
CA GLN A 93 -22.22 6.43 -29.44
C GLN A 93 -22.97 5.12 -29.24
#